data_AF-A3Z2H0-F1
#
_entry.id   AF-A3Z2H0-F1
#
_cell.length_a   1.000
_cell.length_b   1.000
_cell.length_c   1.000
_cell.angle_alpha   90.00
_cell.angle_beta   90.00
_cell.angle_gamma   90.00
#
_symmetry.space_group_name_H-M   'P 1'
#
loop_
_entity.id
_entity.type
_entity.pdbx_description
1 polymer ?
#
loop_
_entity_poly.entity_id
_entity_poly.type
_entity_poly.pdbx_seq_one_letter_code
_entity_poly.pdbx_strand_id
1 'polypeptide(L)' 'MDSWGFFDHLLNKANVVGTPGSGFGAAGEGYFRLSAFNSRKNVNEAMARIKSL' A
#
# COMPACT_ATOMS: atom_id res chain seq x y z
N MET A 1 12.66 5.64 -1.24
CA MET A 1 12.09 4.29 -1.37
C MET A 1 11.32 4.27 -2.68
N ASP A 2 11.57 3.29 -3.54
CA ASP A 2 10.86 3.12 -4.81
C ASP A 2 9.51 2.41 -4.57
N SER A 3 8.71 2.26 -5.62
CA SER A 3 7.35 1.69 -5.52
C SER A 3 7.35 0.27 -4.93
N TRP A 4 8.33 -0.55 -5.32
CA TRP A 4 8.48 -1.91 -4.81
C TRP A 4 9.02 -1.94 -3.38
N GLY A 5 9.97 -1.08 -3.04
CA GLY A 5 10.41 -0.92 -1.65
C GLY A 5 9.27 -0.49 -0.74
N PHE A 6 8.35 0.36 -1.20
CA PHE A 6 7.18 0.76 -0.42
C PHE A 6 6.17 -0.36 -0.28
N PHE A 7 5.98 -1.18 -1.32
CA PHE A 7 5.20 -2.41 -1.23
C PHE A 7 5.75 -3.35 -0.13
N ASP A 8 7.05 -3.66 -0.18
CA ASP A 8 7.69 -4.55 0.80
C ASP A 8 7.64 -3.97 2.22
N HIS A 9 7.78 -2.65 2.36
CA HIS A 9 7.67 -1.97 3.64
C HIS A 9 6.27 -2.13 4.26
N LEU A 10 5.21 -1.86 3.50
CA LEU A 10 3.83 -2.02 3.97
C LEU A 10 3.49 -3.49 4.28
N LEU A 11 3.92 -4.42 3.43
CA LEU A 11 3.66 -5.84 3.62
C LEU A 11 4.31 -6.35 4.91
N ASN A 12 5.58 -6.02 5.13
CA ASN A 12 6.36 -6.55 6.25
C ASN A 12 6.12 -5.82 7.57
N LYS A 13 5.80 -4.52 7.53
CA LYS A 13 5.66 -3.70 8.75
C LYS A 13 4.22 -3.46 9.18
N ALA A 14 3.28 -3.37 8.24
CA ALA A 14 1.86 -3.14 8.51
C ALA A 14 0.95 -4.31 8.13
N ASN A 15 1.48 -5.34 7.45
CA ASN A 15 0.68 -6.43 6.90
C ASN A 15 -0.47 -5.91 6.02
N VAL A 16 -0.20 -4.86 5.22
CA VAL A 16 -1.14 -4.29 4.26
C VAL A 16 -0.60 -4.50 2.85
N VAL A 17 -1.42 -5.09 1.99
CA VAL A 17 -1.11 -5.29 0.57
C VAL A 17 -1.73 -4.16 -0.24
N GLY A 18 -0.97 -3.64 -1.20
CA GLY A 18 -1.47 -2.77 -2.26
C GLY A 18 -0.68 -3.00 -3.54
N THR A 19 -0.88 -2.14 -4.54
CA THR A 19 -0.21 -2.28 -5.83
C THR A 19 0.86 -1.21 -5.99
N PRO A 20 2.14 -1.57 -6.22
CA PRO A 20 3.20 -0.61 -6.50
C PRO A 20 2.89 0.14 -7.80
N GLY A 21 3.08 1.46 -7.78
CA GLY A 21 2.72 2.34 -8.90
C GLY A 21 3.48 2.02 -10.19
N SER A 22 4.74 1.59 -10.08
CA SER A 22 5.55 1.12 -11.22
C SER A 22 4.89 -0.03 -12.01
N GLY A 23 4.00 -0.82 -11.38
CA GLY A 23 3.20 -1.84 -12.06
C GLY A 23 2.17 -1.28 -13.06
N PHE A 24 1.90 0.03 -13.03
CA PHE A 24 1.03 0.72 -13.99
C PHE A 24 1.83 1.47 -15.07
N GLY A 25 3.16 1.32 -15.11
CA GLY A 25 4.06 1.97 -16.06
C GLY A 25 5.01 2.98 -15.40
N ALA A 26 5.95 3.51 -16.18
CA ALA A 26 7.03 4.38 -15.68
C ALA A 26 6.51 5.63 -14.95
N ALA A 27 5.38 6.20 -15.38
CA ALA A 27 4.77 7.36 -14.75
C ALA A 27 4.15 7.07 -13.37
N GLY A 28 3.97 5.79 -13.02
CA GLY A 28 3.49 5.37 -11.71
C GLY A 28 4.60 5.23 -10.67
N GLU A 29 5.87 5.37 -11.04
CA GLU A 29 6.97 5.30 -10.08
C GLU A 29 6.81 6.36 -8.97
N GLY A 30 7.04 5.96 -7.72
CA GLY A 30 6.81 6.79 -6.55
C GLY A 30 5.36 6.87 -6.07
N TYR A 31 4.41 6.26 -6.77
CA TYR A 31 3.01 6.16 -6.35
C TYR A 31 2.64 4.77 -5.86
N PHE A 32 1.52 4.68 -5.15
CA PHE A 32 0.99 3.43 -4.64
C PHE A 32 -0.53 3.41 -4.69
N ARG A 33 -1.13 2.27 -5.05
CA ARG A 33 -2.59 2.13 -5.13
C ARG A 33 -3.10 1.19 -4.05
N LEU A 34 -4.07 1.67 -3.29
CA LEU A 34 -4.85 0.85 -2.34
C LEU A 34 -6.26 0.62 -2.89
N SER A 35 -6.73 -0.63 -2.81
CA SER A 35 -8.11 -0.97 -3.15
C SER A 35 -9.04 -0.56 -2.01
N ALA A 36 -10.15 0.10 -2.34
CA ALA A 36 -11.24 0.36 -1.40
C ALA A 36 -12.24 -0.82 -1.30
N PHE A 37 -12.05 -1.88 -2.09
CA PHE A 37 -12.93 -3.06 -2.10
C PHE A 37 -12.60 -4.01 -0.95
N ASN A 38 -13.07 -3.66 0.24
CA ASN A 38 -13.03 -4.50 1.43
C ASN A 38 -14.12 -4.07 2.41
N SER A 39 -14.28 -4.78 3.53
CA SER A 39 -15.18 -4.34 4.59
C SER A 39 -14.68 -3.02 5.21
N ARG A 40 -15.61 -2.14 5.64
CA ARG A 40 -15.27 -0.89 6.34
C ARG A 40 -14.31 -1.12 7.51
N LYS A 41 -14.52 -2.21 8.26
CA LYS A 41 -13.66 -2.61 9.38
C LYS A 41 -12.21 -2.83 8.93
N ASN A 42 -12.00 -3.64 7.90
CA ASN A 42 -10.66 -3.94 7.39
C ASN A 42 -10.00 -2.70 6.79
N VAL A 43 -10.76 -1.83 6.12
CA VAL A 43 -10.23 -0.55 5.61
C VAL A 43 -9.72 0.31 6.77
N ASN A 44 -10.53 0.50 7.81
CA ASN A 44 -10.14 1.32 8.96
C ASN A 44 -8.93 0.73 9.69
N GLU A 45 -8.88 -0.59 9.84
CA GLU A 45 -7.74 -1.29 10.44
C GLU A 45 -6.47 -1.12 9.61
N ALA A 46 -6.53 -1.30 8.28
CA ALA A 46 -5.39 -1.07 7.40
C ALA A 46 -4.89 0.38 7.49
N MET A 47 -5.80 1.37 7.51
CA MET A 47 -5.42 2.79 7.66
C MET A 47 -4.75 3.05 9.01
N ALA A 48 -5.23 2.44 10.09
CA ALA A 48 -4.62 2.57 11.41
C ALA A 48 -3.20 1.98 11.44
N ARG A 49 -2.99 0.80 10.84
CA ARG A 49 -1.67 0.16 10.73
C ARG A 49 -0.69 1.00 9.91
N ILE A 50 -1.14 1.57 8.78
CA ILE A 50 -0.32 2.47 7.97
C ILE A 50 0.05 3.74 8.75
N LYS A 51 -0.90 4.31 9.51
CA LYS A 51 -0.67 5.51 10.30
C LYS A 51 0.34 5.29 11.44
N SER A 52 0.49 4.06 11.92
CA SER A 52 1.43 3.69 12.99
C SER A 52 2.82 3.28 12.50
N LEU A 53 3.07 3.29 11.18
CA LEU A 53 4.41 3.12 10.61
C LEU A 53 5.24 4.39 10.77
#